data_AF-A7Y7K5-F1
#
_entry.id   AF-A7Y7K5-F1
#
_cell.length_a   1.000
_cell.length_b   1.000
_cell.length_c   1.000
_cell.angle_alpha   90.00
_cell.angle_beta   90.00
_cell.angle_gamma   90.00
#
_symmetry.space_group_name_H-M   'P 1'
#
loop_
_entity.id
_entity.type
_entity.pdbx_description
1 polymer ?
#
loop_
_entity_poly.entity_id
_entity_poly.type
_entity_poly.pdbx_seq_one_letter_code
_entity_poly.pdbx_strand_id
1 'polypeptide(L)'
;HVGQSYSVLVTADQPGQDYYIVASSRFTTPILTTTGTLHYTNSAGRVSGPPPGGPTIQVDWSLNQARSIRTNLTASGPRPNPQGSYHYGLINTTKTYVLENSAGQVNGKQRYGVNSVSFVPADTPLKLADYFKIGGVFRVGSISDRPTGGGL
;
A
#
# COMPACT_ATOMS: atom_id res chain seq x y z
N HIS A 1 -0.98 4.12 4.19
CA HIS A 1 -1.86 3.64 3.10
C HIS A 1 -2.46 2.31 3.46
N VAL A 2 -3.57 1.90 2.81
CA VAL A 2 -4.23 0.61 3.07
C VAL A 2 -3.25 -0.53 2.77
N GLY A 3 -3.21 -1.53 3.66
CA GLY A 3 -2.33 -2.70 3.53
C GLY A 3 -0.91 -2.50 4.07
N GLN A 4 -0.55 -1.32 4.57
CA GLN A 4 0.75 -1.08 5.22
C GLN A 4 0.66 -1.32 6.74
N SER A 5 1.79 -1.73 7.34
CA SER A 5 1.99 -1.81 8.79
C SER A 5 3.31 -1.12 9.16
N TYR A 6 3.35 -0.46 10.31
CA TYR A 6 4.54 0.22 10.82
C TYR A 6 4.70 -0.02 12.31
N SER A 7 5.95 -0.01 12.77
CA SER A 7 6.30 0.12 14.19
C SER A 7 6.89 1.50 14.40
N VAL A 8 6.46 2.19 15.44
CA VAL A 8 6.96 3.52 15.82
C VAL A 8 7.46 3.46 17.26
N LEU A 9 8.59 4.09 17.52
CA LEU A 9 9.10 4.28 18.88
C LEU A 9 8.65 5.66 19.37
N VAL A 10 8.14 5.69 20.59
CA VAL A 10 7.69 6.93 21.25
C VAL A 10 8.35 6.98 22.62
N THR A 11 9.00 8.10 22.92
CA THR A 11 9.49 8.40 24.27
C THR A 11 8.39 9.12 25.04
N ALA A 12 8.02 8.62 26.22
CA ALA A 12 7.03 9.24 27.08
C ALA A 12 7.69 10.29 28.00
N ASP A 13 8.18 11.38 27.41
CA ASP A 13 8.96 12.44 28.09
C ASP A 13 8.15 13.73 28.36
N GLN A 14 6.85 13.69 28.10
CA GLN A 14 5.96 14.83 28.32
C GLN A 14 5.39 14.83 29.75
N PRO A 15 4.80 15.96 30.21
CA PRO A 15 4.14 16.01 31.52
C PRO A 15 3.14 14.88 31.77
N GLY A 16 2.93 14.50 33.04
CA GLY A 16 2.00 13.42 33.43
C GLY A 16 0.54 13.80 33.19
N GLN A 17 0.05 13.62 31.97
CA GLN A 17 -1.33 13.86 31.56
C GLN A 17 -1.74 12.92 30.43
N ASP A 18 -3.03 12.90 30.08
CA ASP A 18 -3.52 12.15 28.94
C ASP A 18 -3.30 12.91 27.63
N TYR A 19 -2.96 12.17 26.57
CA TYR A 19 -2.71 12.73 25.24
C TYR A 19 -3.62 12.12 24.17
N TYR A 20 -4.08 12.95 23.23
CA TYR A 20 -4.78 12.45 22.04
C TYR A 20 -3.83 11.70 21.11
N ILE A 21 -4.24 10.50 20.69
CA ILE A 21 -3.76 9.86 19.47
C ILE A 21 -4.81 10.13 18.40
N VAL A 22 -4.45 10.79 17.30
CA VAL A 22 -5.42 11.20 16.26
C VAL A 22 -5.14 10.47 14.96
N ALA A 23 -6.20 9.96 14.33
CA ALA A 23 -6.16 9.43 12.98
C ALA A 23 -7.24 10.14 12.14
N SER A 24 -6.82 10.74 11.03
CA SER A 24 -7.72 11.42 10.09
C SER A 24 -7.54 10.90 8.67
N SER A 25 -8.63 10.77 7.92
CA SER A 25 -8.57 10.41 6.51
C SER A 25 -7.91 11.52 5.69
N ARG A 26 -7.30 11.12 4.58
CA ARG A 26 -6.72 12.03 3.58
C ARG A 26 -7.29 11.70 2.21
N PHE A 27 -7.35 12.69 1.33
CA PHE A 27 -7.89 12.56 -0.02
C PHE A 27 -9.36 12.14 -0.08
N THR A 28 -10.12 12.44 0.98
CA THR A 28 -11.57 12.24 1.03
C THR A 28 -12.26 13.55 1.39
N THR A 29 -13.45 13.75 0.83
CA THR A 29 -14.37 14.82 1.24
C THR A 29 -15.69 14.17 1.63
N PRO A 30 -16.13 14.26 2.90
CA PRO A 30 -15.49 14.97 4.02
C PRO A 30 -14.24 14.26 4.56
N ILE A 31 -13.46 14.97 5.38
CA ILE A 31 -12.39 14.37 6.20
C ILE A 31 -13.05 13.68 7.40
N LEU A 32 -12.70 12.42 7.63
CA LEU A 32 -13.13 11.62 8.76
C LEU A 32 -12.02 11.63 9.80
N THR A 33 -12.34 11.89 11.07
CA THR A 33 -11.36 11.93 12.16
C THR A 33 -11.82 11.05 13.32
N THR A 34 -10.90 10.28 13.88
CA THR A 34 -11.09 9.51 15.11
C THR A 34 -9.94 9.73 16.07
N THR A 35 -10.17 9.46 17.35
CA THR A 35 -9.18 9.63 18.41
C THR A 35 -9.08 8.40 19.30
N GLY A 36 -7.89 8.17 19.84
CA GLY A 36 -7.61 7.33 21.00
C GLY A 36 -6.93 8.15 22.08
N THR A 37 -6.77 7.57 23.27
CA THR A 37 -6.09 8.23 24.39
C THR A 37 -4.83 7.46 24.77
N LEU A 38 -3.69 8.15 24.80
CA LEU A 38 -2.48 7.68 25.45
C LEU A 38 -2.50 8.16 26.90
N HIS A 39 -2.77 7.24 27.82
CA HIS A 39 -2.85 7.50 29.25
C HIS A 39 -1.50 7.23 29.93
N TYR A 40 -0.91 8.25 30.53
CA TYR A 40 0.28 8.08 31.36
C TYR A 40 -0.13 7.53 32.72
N THR A 41 0.66 6.62 33.30
CA THR A 41 0.33 6.01 34.61
C THR A 41 0.31 7.02 35.76
N ASN A 42 1.04 8.12 35.63
CA ASN A 42 1.03 9.26 36.56
C ASN A 42 0.14 10.42 36.07
N SER A 43 -0.80 10.16 35.16
CA SER A 43 -1.67 11.18 34.59
C SER A 43 -2.54 11.85 35.65
N ALA A 44 -2.45 13.18 35.75
CA ALA A 44 -3.26 13.99 36.65
C ALA A 44 -4.51 14.60 35.98
N GLY A 45 -4.76 14.31 34.70
CA GLY A 45 -5.84 14.94 33.95
C GLY A 45 -6.16 14.25 32.63
N ARG A 46 -7.44 14.25 32.28
CA ARG A 46 -7.94 13.75 30.99
C ARG A 46 -7.52 14.69 29.85
N VAL A 47 -7.56 14.18 28.63
CA VAL A 47 -7.40 14.99 27.42
C VAL A 47 -8.32 16.21 27.46
N SER A 48 -7.79 17.37 27.07
CA SER A 48 -8.51 18.65 27.09
C SER A 48 -8.29 19.40 25.78
N GLY A 49 -9.29 20.20 25.38
CA GLY A 49 -9.28 20.95 24.14
C GLY A 49 -9.58 20.11 22.88
N PRO A 50 -9.60 20.75 21.71
CA PRO A 50 -9.82 20.07 20.44
C PRO A 50 -8.61 19.20 20.06
N PRO A 51 -8.82 18.09 19.33
CA PRO A 51 -7.72 17.32 18.77
C PRO A 51 -6.81 18.19 17.88
N PRO A 52 -5.50 17.91 17.81
CA PRO A 52 -4.61 18.61 16.91
C PRO A 52 -5.12 18.53 15.46
N GLY A 53 -5.03 19.65 14.74
CA GLY A 53 -5.38 19.70 13.33
C GLY A 53 -4.54 18.69 12.55
N GLY A 54 -5.18 17.95 11.65
CA GLY A 54 -4.49 17.05 10.74
C GLY A 54 -3.51 17.84 9.84
N PRO A 55 -2.48 17.17 9.28
CA PRO A 55 -1.50 17.85 8.45
C PRO A 55 -2.18 18.53 7.24
N THR A 56 -1.96 19.82 7.01
CA THR A 56 -2.56 20.60 5.91
C THR A 56 -1.68 20.56 4.67
N ILE A 57 -0.45 21.07 4.76
CA ILE A 57 0.56 21.17 3.68
C ILE A 57 1.52 19.97 3.64
N GLN A 58 1.50 19.10 4.65
CA GLN A 58 2.46 18.00 4.78
C GLN A 58 2.14 16.80 3.87
N VAL A 59 1.19 16.92 2.92
CA VAL A 59 0.98 15.92 1.88
C VAL A 59 2.22 15.79 1.01
N ASP A 60 2.81 16.91 0.60
CA ASP A 60 4.04 16.92 -0.16
C ASP A 60 5.19 16.31 0.64
N TRP A 61 5.25 16.61 1.95
CA TRP A 61 6.23 16.00 2.84
C TRP A 61 6.03 14.47 2.95
N SER A 62 4.80 13.99 3.04
CA SER A 62 4.47 12.55 3.05
C SER A 62 4.85 11.87 1.74
N LEU A 63 4.56 12.50 0.58
CA LEU A 63 4.97 11.99 -0.73
C LEU A 63 6.50 11.97 -0.86
N ASN A 64 7.19 13.00 -0.36
CA ASN A 64 8.64 13.06 -0.36
C ASN A 64 9.26 12.04 0.59
N GLN A 65 8.65 11.78 1.75
CA GLN A 65 9.05 10.70 2.65
C GLN A 65 8.90 9.33 1.97
N ALA A 66 7.77 9.09 1.29
CA ALA A 66 7.59 7.85 0.54
C ALA A 66 8.65 7.69 -0.56
N ARG A 67 9.02 8.78 -1.25
CA ARG A 67 10.09 8.80 -2.26
C ARG A 67 11.50 8.67 -1.66
N SER A 68 11.69 9.03 -0.39
CA SER A 68 13.00 8.93 0.27
C SER A 68 13.29 7.53 0.82
N ILE A 69 12.30 6.63 0.82
CA ILE A 69 12.51 5.21 1.14
C ILE A 69 13.51 4.63 0.15
N ARG A 70 14.73 4.35 0.63
CA ARG A 70 15.75 3.65 -0.13
C ARG A 70 15.60 2.16 0.07
N THR A 71 15.45 1.41 -1.01
CA THR A 71 15.49 -0.05 -0.99
C THR A 71 16.95 -0.51 -0.92
N ASN A 72 17.34 -1.13 0.19
CA ASN A 72 18.64 -1.80 0.25
C ASN A 72 18.53 -3.15 -0.46
N LEU A 73 18.92 -3.19 -1.74
CA LEU A 73 18.91 -4.40 -2.57
C LEU A 73 20.01 -5.43 -2.19
N THR A 74 20.79 -5.17 -1.14
CA THR A 74 21.72 -6.17 -0.56
C THR A 74 21.08 -6.97 0.57
N ALA A 75 19.99 -6.48 1.17
CA ALA A 75 19.31 -7.16 2.26
C ALA A 75 18.40 -8.25 1.70
N SER A 76 18.84 -9.51 1.81
CA SER A 76 18.07 -10.69 1.42
C SER A 76 16.89 -10.88 2.38
N GLY A 77 15.74 -11.32 1.86
CA GLY A 77 14.61 -11.79 2.68
C GLY A 77 14.94 -13.08 3.47
N PRO A 78 14.01 -13.61 4.28
CA PRO A 78 14.25 -14.78 5.14
C PRO A 78 14.70 -15.99 4.31
N ARG A 79 15.94 -16.46 4.49
CA ARG A 79 16.52 -17.58 3.73
C ARG A 79 17.57 -18.37 4.55
N PRO A 80 17.90 -19.61 4.12
CA PRO A 80 19.01 -20.41 4.65
C PRO A 80 20.42 -19.85 4.35
N ASN A 81 20.56 -18.87 3.44
CA ASN A 81 21.85 -18.35 3.01
C ASN A 81 22.26 -17.08 3.78
N PRO A 82 23.58 -16.82 3.93
CA PRO A 82 24.09 -15.62 4.60
C PRO A 82 23.55 -14.32 3.99
N GLN A 83 23.28 -13.34 4.85
CA GLN A 83 22.82 -12.02 4.44
C GLN A 83 23.85 -11.35 3.51
N GLY A 84 23.40 -10.81 2.37
CA GLY A 84 24.25 -10.13 1.40
C GLY A 84 24.84 -11.02 0.30
N SER A 85 24.62 -12.35 0.33
CA SER A 85 25.16 -13.27 -0.67
C SER A 85 24.40 -13.28 -2.00
N TYR A 86 23.38 -12.44 -2.17
CA TYR A 86 22.54 -12.38 -3.37
C TYR A 86 22.54 -10.96 -3.94
N HIS A 87 23.37 -10.73 -4.96
CA HIS A 87 23.52 -9.43 -5.60
C HIS A 87 22.46 -9.26 -6.69
N TYR A 88 21.26 -8.80 -6.32
CA TYR A 88 20.15 -8.60 -7.26
C TYR A 88 20.52 -7.76 -8.50
N GLY A 89 21.42 -6.77 -8.35
CA GLY A 89 21.87 -5.92 -9.46
C GLY A 89 22.77 -6.59 -10.50
N LEU A 90 23.29 -7.79 -10.23
CA LEU A 90 24.12 -8.56 -11.18
C LEU A 90 23.31 -9.61 -11.97
N ILE A 91 22.01 -9.71 -11.70
CA ILE A 91 21.13 -10.68 -12.37
C ILE A 91 20.58 -10.05 -13.65
N ASN A 92 20.83 -10.69 -14.78
CA ASN A 92 20.27 -10.25 -16.06
C ASN A 92 18.74 -10.33 -16.03
N THR A 93 18.08 -9.21 -16.35
CA THR A 93 16.63 -9.15 -16.51
C THR A 93 16.21 -10.01 -17.70
N THR A 94 15.40 -11.04 -17.46
CA THR A 94 14.89 -11.92 -18.53
C THR A 94 13.62 -11.38 -19.18
N LYS A 95 12.84 -10.59 -18.44
CA LYS A 95 11.57 -10.05 -18.91
C LYS A 95 11.21 -8.76 -18.16
N THR A 96 10.64 -7.79 -18.88
CA THR A 96 10.21 -6.50 -18.33
C THR A 96 8.71 -6.32 -18.54
N TYR A 97 8.01 -5.98 -17.46
CA TYR A 97 6.60 -5.60 -17.48
C TYR A 97 6.48 -4.10 -17.21
N VAL A 98 5.72 -3.40 -18.04
CA VAL A 98 5.35 -1.99 -17.83
C VAL A 98 3.84 -1.96 -17.60
N LEU A 99 3.44 -1.49 -16.43
CA LEU A 99 2.05 -1.51 -15.98
C LEU A 99 1.49 -0.09 -15.95
N GLU A 100 0.43 0.14 -16.71
CA GLU A 100 -0.34 1.37 -16.72
C GLU A 100 -1.71 1.13 -16.08
N ASN A 101 -2.04 1.92 -15.06
CA ASN A 101 -3.37 1.90 -14.45
C ASN A 101 -4.32 2.72 -15.32
N SER A 102 -5.48 2.16 -15.62
CA SER A 102 -6.55 2.84 -16.34
C SER A 102 -7.87 2.74 -15.59
N ALA A 103 -8.77 3.70 -15.87
CA ALA A 103 -10.12 3.75 -15.35
C ALA A 103 -11.07 4.04 -16.52
N GLY A 104 -12.22 3.37 -16.58
CA GLY A 104 -13.16 3.51 -17.69
C GLY A 104 -14.54 2.95 -17.38
N GLN A 105 -15.52 3.27 -18.24
CA GLN A 105 -16.88 2.75 -18.16
C GLN A 105 -17.01 1.52 -19.04
N VAL A 106 -17.20 0.35 -18.43
CA VAL A 106 -17.39 -0.92 -19.17
C VAL A 106 -18.76 -1.48 -18.79
N ASN A 107 -19.63 -1.65 -19.78
CA ASN A 107 -21.03 -2.10 -19.59
C ASN A 107 -21.79 -1.26 -18.55
N GLY A 108 -21.63 0.07 -18.61
CA GLY A 108 -22.30 1.01 -17.69
C GLY A 108 -21.79 0.98 -16.24
N LYS A 109 -20.66 0.32 -15.98
CA LYS A 109 -20.03 0.28 -14.65
C LYS A 109 -18.63 0.86 -14.70
N GLN A 110 -18.28 1.65 -13.69
CA GLN A 110 -16.91 2.09 -13.47
C GLN A 110 -16.02 0.86 -13.23
N ARG A 111 -14.96 0.74 -14.02
CA ARG A 111 -13.92 -0.29 -13.89
C ARG A 111 -12.55 0.35 -13.76
N TYR A 112 -11.64 -0.45 -13.22
CA TYR A 112 -10.22 -0.15 -13.10
C TYR A 112 -9.45 -1.34 -13.66
N GLY A 113 -8.34 -1.05 -14.32
CA GLY A 113 -7.62 -2.03 -15.11
C GLY A 113 -6.15 -1.74 -15.14
N VAL A 114 -5.40 -2.74 -15.58
CA VAL A 114 -3.96 -2.67 -15.81
C VAL A 114 -3.71 -3.06 -17.25
N ASN A 115 -2.99 -2.22 -18.00
CA ASN A 115 -2.73 -2.40 -19.43
C ASN A 115 -4.02 -2.69 -20.22
N SER A 116 -5.05 -1.87 -19.98
CA SER A 116 -6.36 -1.93 -20.65
C SER A 116 -7.20 -3.18 -20.35
N VAL A 117 -6.82 -3.99 -19.34
CA VAL A 117 -7.59 -5.18 -18.92
C VAL A 117 -8.15 -4.96 -17.51
N SER A 118 -9.47 -5.05 -17.38
CA SER A 118 -10.16 -5.06 -16.08
C SER A 118 -10.28 -6.49 -15.58
N PHE A 119 -9.87 -6.74 -14.33
CA PHE A 119 -10.01 -8.05 -13.71
C PHE A 119 -11.49 -8.41 -13.46
N VAL A 120 -11.83 -9.67 -13.72
CA VAL A 120 -13.10 -10.29 -13.36
C VAL A 120 -12.78 -11.58 -12.61
N PRO A 121 -13.31 -11.77 -11.38
CA PRO A 121 -13.10 -13.01 -10.66
C PRO A 121 -13.74 -14.18 -11.43
N ALA A 122 -12.97 -15.25 -11.62
CA ALA A 122 -13.47 -16.48 -12.23
C ALA A 122 -14.23 -17.33 -11.21
N ASP A 123 -15.20 -18.12 -11.68
CA ASP A 123 -15.98 -19.03 -10.82
C ASP A 123 -15.11 -20.16 -10.24
N THR A 124 -14.04 -20.53 -10.94
CA THR A 124 -13.04 -21.49 -10.47
C THR A 124 -11.79 -20.74 -9.98
N PRO A 125 -11.33 -20.99 -8.73
CA PRO A 125 -10.09 -20.38 -8.23
C PRO A 125 -8.90 -20.66 -9.15
N LEU A 126 -8.18 -19.61 -9.56
CA LEU A 126 -7.12 -19.70 -10.58
C LEU A 126 -6.04 -20.74 -10.24
N LYS A 127 -5.68 -20.85 -8.95
CA LYS A 127 -4.70 -21.83 -8.49
C LYS A 127 -5.18 -23.28 -8.67
N LEU A 128 -6.49 -23.53 -8.49
CA LEU A 128 -7.07 -24.86 -8.71
C LEU A 128 -7.21 -25.14 -10.21
N ALA A 129 -7.63 -24.15 -11.00
CA ALA A 129 -7.72 -24.28 -12.44
C ALA A 129 -6.37 -24.63 -13.07
N ASP A 130 -5.29 -23.99 -12.63
CA ASP A 130 -3.92 -24.31 -13.07
C ASP A 130 -3.48 -25.71 -12.63
N TYR A 131 -3.65 -26.04 -11.34
CA TYR A 131 -3.25 -27.34 -10.78
C TYR A 131 -3.94 -28.52 -11.47
N PHE A 132 -5.25 -28.44 -11.68
CA PHE A 132 -6.05 -29.48 -12.34
C PHE A 132 -6.11 -29.33 -13.87
N LYS A 133 -5.42 -28.36 -14.45
CA LYS A 133 -5.38 -28.09 -15.91
C LYS A 133 -6.77 -27.87 -16.52
N ILE A 134 -7.64 -27.16 -15.81
CA ILE A 134 -9.00 -26.83 -16.25
C ILE A 134 -8.91 -25.72 -17.29
N GLY A 135 -9.20 -26.04 -18.55
CA GLY A 135 -9.23 -25.08 -19.65
C GLY A 135 -10.38 -24.07 -19.56
N GLY A 136 -10.21 -22.92 -20.22
CA GLY A 136 -11.27 -21.90 -20.34
C GLY A 136 -11.44 -20.96 -19.15
N VAL A 137 -10.80 -21.23 -18.00
CA VAL A 137 -10.88 -20.37 -16.80
C VAL A 137 -10.02 -19.12 -16.93
N PHE A 138 -8.81 -19.26 -17.49
CA PHE A 138 -7.90 -18.14 -17.75
C PHE A 138 -7.08 -18.40 -19.02
N ARG A 139 -6.45 -17.34 -19.53
CA ARG A 139 -5.52 -17.41 -20.65
C ARG A 139 -4.21 -16.74 -20.26
N VAL A 140 -3.11 -17.46 -20.38
CA VAL A 140 -1.76 -16.90 -20.17
C VAL A 140 -1.48 -15.87 -21.26
N GLY A 141 -0.91 -14.72 -20.87
CA GLY A 141 -0.63 -13.62 -21.81
C GLY A 141 -1.86 -12.83 -22.26
N SER A 142 -2.99 -12.93 -21.53
CA SER A 142 -4.18 -12.12 -21.79
C SER A 142 -3.99 -10.63 -21.48
N ILE A 143 -3.01 -10.30 -20.63
CA ILE A 143 -2.59 -8.94 -20.32
C ILE A 143 -1.23 -8.72 -20.99
N SER A 144 -1.12 -7.67 -21.80
CA SER A 144 0.12 -7.32 -22.48
C SER A 144 1.22 -6.96 -21.48
N ASP A 145 2.47 -7.32 -21.78
CA ASP A 145 3.62 -6.97 -20.97
C ASP A 145 3.89 -5.45 -20.94
N ARG A 146 3.34 -4.70 -21.90
CA ARG A 146 3.43 -3.23 -21.98
C ARG A 146 2.07 -2.61 -22.31
N PRO A 147 1.82 -1.35 -21.94
CA PRO A 147 0.57 -0.70 -22.28
C PRO A 147 0.43 -0.57 -23.79
N THR A 148 -0.80 -0.72 -24.28
CA THR A 148 -1.14 -0.57 -25.69
C THR A 148 -1.53 0.85 -26.06
N GLY A 149 -1.59 1.76 -25.08
CA GLY A 149 -2.16 3.11 -25.22
C GLY A 149 -3.70 3.13 -25.27
N GLY A 150 -4.35 1.97 -25.08
CA GLY A 150 -5.80 1.87 -25.01
C GLY A 150 -6.33 2.25 -23.61
N GLY A 151 -7.46 2.95 -23.57
CA GLY A 151 -8.24 3.10 -22.35
C GLY A 151 -8.91 1.79 -21.90
N LEU A 152 -9.75 1.87 -20.87
CA LEU A 152 -10.68 0.81 -20.49
C LEU A 152 -12.02 0.96 -21.19
#